data_AF-A0A378VTB1-F1
#
_entry.id   AF-A0A378VTB1-F1
#
_cell.length_a   1.000
_cell.length_b   1.000
_cell.length_c   1.000
_cell.angle_alpha   90.00
_cell.angle_beta   90.00
_cell.angle_gamma   90.00
#
_symmetry.space_group_name_H-M   'P 1'
#
loop_
_entity.id
_entity.type
_entity.pdbx_description
1 polymer ?
#
loop_
_entity_poly.entity_id
_entity_poly.type
_entity_poly.pdbx_seq_one_letter_code
_entity_poly.pdbx_strand_id
1 'polypeptide(L)'
;MAAVVSLNAATAFAGDSAERQIYGDPHFEQNRTKAVKMLEQRGYQVYDVDADDYWGKPVLEVEAYKDGREYDIVLSYPDLKIIKEQLDR
;
A
#
# COMPACT_ATOMS: atom_id res chain seq x y z
N MET A 1 -34.67 -16.69 9.54
CA MET A 1 -33.26 -16.77 9.99
C MET A 1 -32.42 -15.96 9.01
N ALA A 2 -31.90 -14.81 9.43
CA ALA A 2 -31.05 -13.98 8.59
C ALA A 2 -29.66 -14.63 8.54
N ALA A 3 -29.18 -14.94 7.33
CA ALA A 3 -27.84 -15.43 7.11
C ALA A 3 -26.86 -14.30 7.44
N VAL A 4 -26.13 -14.47 8.54
CA VAL A 4 -24.90 -13.72 8.81
C VAL A 4 -23.88 -14.21 7.80
N VAL A 5 -23.81 -13.54 6.65
CA VAL A 5 -22.71 -13.71 5.70
C VAL A 5 -21.47 -13.18 6.42
N SER A 6 -20.59 -14.10 6.77
CA SER A 6 -19.31 -13.86 7.41
C SER A 6 -18.45 -12.95 6.52
N LEU A 7 -18.38 -11.67 6.89
CA LEU A 7 -17.55 -10.63 6.25
C LEU A 7 -16.08 -11.04 6.08
N ASN A 8 -15.59 -11.95 6.91
CA ASN A 8 -14.18 -12.35 6.98
C ASN A 8 -13.69 -13.14 5.76
N ALA A 9 -14.57 -13.88 5.06
CA ALA A 9 -14.14 -14.63 3.88
C ALA A 9 -13.95 -13.71 2.67
N ALA A 10 -14.87 -12.76 2.47
CA ALA A 10 -14.83 -11.84 1.33
C ALA A 10 -13.62 -10.89 1.36
N THR A 11 -13.17 -10.47 2.56
CA THR A 11 -11.99 -9.61 2.71
C THR A 11 -10.68 -10.35 2.39
N ALA A 12 -10.56 -11.62 2.79
CA ALA A 12 -9.37 -12.42 2.50
C ALA A 12 -9.21 -12.71 0.99
N PHE A 13 -10.31 -13.00 0.29
CA PHE A 13 -10.29 -13.17 -1.17
C PHE A 13 -10.05 -11.86 -1.92
N ALA A 14 -10.52 -10.73 -1.39
CA ALA A 14 -10.29 -9.41 -1.99
C ALA A 14 -8.81 -9.01 -1.89
N GLY A 15 -8.17 -9.22 -0.74
CA GLY A 15 -6.74 -8.94 -0.53
C GLY A 15 -5.84 -9.69 -1.50
N ASP A 16 -6.00 -11.02 -1.58
CA ASP A 16 -5.25 -11.89 -2.51
C ASP A 16 -5.50 -11.52 -3.99
N SER A 17 -6.65 -10.93 -4.32
CA SER A 17 -6.93 -10.44 -5.68
C SER A 17 -6.26 -9.10 -6.00
N ALA A 18 -6.16 -8.19 -5.04
CA ALA A 18 -5.53 -6.88 -5.19
C ALA A 18 -4.00 -7.02 -5.25
N GLU A 19 -3.39 -7.82 -4.36
CA GLU A 19 -1.95 -8.12 -4.40
C GLU A 19 -1.55 -8.74 -5.75
N ARG A 20 -2.29 -9.74 -6.22
CA ARG A 20 -2.05 -10.35 -7.54
C ARG A 20 -2.23 -9.36 -8.68
N GLN A 21 -3.16 -8.42 -8.59
CA GLN A 21 -3.35 -7.40 -9.61
C GLN A 21 -2.12 -6.49 -9.71
N ILE A 22 -1.53 -6.11 -8.57
CA ILE A 22 -0.36 -5.24 -8.53
C ILE A 22 0.89 -5.99 -9.00
N TYR A 23 1.17 -7.18 -8.46
CA TYR A 23 2.32 -7.99 -8.89
C TYR A 23 2.21 -8.47 -10.35
N GLY A 24 0.99 -8.58 -10.88
CA GLY A 24 0.73 -8.88 -12.29
C GLY A 24 0.79 -7.67 -13.22
N ASP A 25 0.89 -6.44 -12.71
CA ASP A 25 0.97 -5.23 -13.54
C ASP A 25 2.39 -5.10 -14.13
N PRO A 26 2.55 -5.05 -15.46
CA PRO A 26 3.86 -4.85 -16.09
C PRO A 26 4.55 -3.54 -15.70
N HIS A 27 3.84 -2.58 -15.13
CA HIS A 27 4.39 -1.30 -14.66
C HIS A 27 4.73 -1.28 -13.17
N PHE A 28 4.55 -2.39 -12.45
CA PHE A 28 4.75 -2.45 -11.00
C PHE A 28 6.09 -1.86 -10.56
N GLU A 29 7.20 -2.38 -11.08
CA GLU A 29 8.55 -1.91 -10.73
C GLU A 29 8.78 -0.43 -11.07
N GLN A 30 8.17 0.05 -12.16
CA GLN A 30 8.24 1.46 -12.53
C GLN A 30 7.46 2.33 -11.53
N ASN A 31 6.28 1.89 -11.11
CA ASN A 31 5.44 2.60 -10.15
C ASN A 31 6.04 2.56 -8.74
N ARG A 32 6.62 1.42 -8.33
CA ARG A 32 7.41 1.29 -7.11
C ARG A 32 8.60 2.26 -7.10
N THR A 33 9.36 2.33 -8.19
CA THR A 33 10.46 3.31 -8.32
C THR A 33 9.98 4.76 -8.26
N LYS A 34 8.84 5.09 -8.89
CA LYS A 34 8.23 6.43 -8.80
C LYS A 34 7.81 6.77 -7.37
N ALA A 35 7.22 5.82 -6.65
CA ALA A 35 6.79 5.98 -5.26
C ALA A 35 7.99 6.31 -4.35
N VAL A 36 9.06 5.53 -4.44
CA VAL A 36 10.31 5.78 -3.70
C VAL A 36 10.83 7.18 -3.97
N LYS A 37 11.02 7.57 -5.24
CA LYS A 37 11.53 8.90 -5.61
C LYS A 37 10.65 10.04 -5.11
N MET A 38 9.33 9.88 -5.18
CA MET A 38 8.39 10.88 -4.69
C MET A 38 8.52 11.08 -3.17
N LEU A 39 8.68 10.00 -2.41
CA LEU A 39 8.82 10.05 -0.95
C LEU A 39 10.20 10.58 -0.54
N GLU A 40 11.27 10.18 -1.24
CA GLU A 40 12.62 10.74 -1.04
C GLU A 40 12.63 12.27 -1.26
N GLN A 41 11.95 12.76 -2.30
CA GLN A 41 11.79 14.20 -2.55
C GLN A 41 11.02 14.92 -1.43
N ARG A 42 10.21 14.21 -0.64
CA ARG A 42 9.48 14.72 0.52
C ARG A 42 10.25 14.55 1.84
N GLY A 43 11.49 14.06 1.78
CA GLY A 43 12.39 13.90 2.92
C GLY A 43 12.28 12.56 3.64
N TYR A 44 11.59 11.56 3.07
CA TYR A 44 11.56 10.22 3.63
C TYR A 44 12.76 9.39 3.18
N GLN A 45 13.22 8.51 4.04
CA GLN A 45 14.14 7.42 3.77
C GLN A 45 13.33 6.15 3.69
N VAL A 46 12.90 5.79 2.48
CA VAL A 46 12.11 4.58 2.23
C VAL A 46 13.00 3.36 2.33
N TYR A 47 12.58 2.35 3.10
CA TYR A 47 13.33 1.09 3.22
C TYR A 47 12.49 -0.13 2.86
N ASP A 48 11.16 -0.02 2.86
CA ASP A 48 10.29 -1.07 2.33
C ASP A 48 9.13 -0.51 1.51
N VAL A 49 8.74 -1.25 0.46
CA VAL A 49 7.58 -0.92 -0.39
C VAL A 49 6.99 -2.21 -0.92
N ASP A 50 5.79 -2.52 -0.43
CA ASP A 50 5.05 -3.74 -0.76
C ASP A 50 3.69 -3.42 -1.37
N ALA A 51 3.19 -4.38 -2.16
CA ALA A 51 1.83 -4.36 -2.66
C ALA A 51 0.90 -4.91 -1.59
N ASP A 52 -0.19 -4.20 -1.31
CA ASP A 52 -1.19 -4.61 -0.31
C ASP A 52 -2.61 -4.20 -0.76
N ASP A 53 -3.60 -4.55 0.06
CA ASP A 53 -5.00 -4.19 -0.04
C ASP A 53 -5.45 -3.22 1.05
N TYR A 54 -6.01 -2.08 0.63
CA TYR A 54 -6.67 -1.16 1.54
C TYR A 54 -8.17 -1.07 1.23
N TRP A 55 -8.97 -1.84 1.96
CA TRP A 55 -10.43 -1.96 1.80
C TRP A 55 -10.86 -2.44 0.40
N GLY A 56 -10.23 -3.49 -0.12
CA GLY A 56 -10.54 -4.06 -1.43
C GLY A 56 -9.96 -3.25 -2.60
N LYS A 57 -8.95 -2.42 -2.35
CA LYS A 57 -8.28 -1.59 -3.36
C LYS A 57 -6.78 -1.82 -3.34
N PRO A 58 -6.15 -1.93 -4.52
CA PRO A 58 -4.71 -2.07 -4.61
C PRO A 58 -4.01 -0.80 -4.10
N VAL A 59 -3.04 -1.00 -3.22
CA VAL A 59 -2.19 0.07 -2.65
C VAL A 59 -0.73 -0.37 -2.63
N LEU A 60 0.16 0.61 -2.43
CA LEU A 60 1.49 0.34 -1.93
C LEU A 60 1.55 0.73 -0.46
N GLU A 61 1.89 -0.22 0.40
CA GLU A 61 2.29 0.05 1.79
C GLU A 61 3.78 0.35 1.79
N VAL A 62 4.17 1.42 2.49
CA VAL A 62 5.53 1.94 2.49
C VAL A 62 5.96 2.18 3.92
N GLU A 63 7.05 1.53 4.30
CA GLU A 63 7.74 1.83 5.54
C GLU A 63 8.92 2.78 5.28
N ALA A 64 8.95 3.88 6.01
CA ALA A 64 9.96 4.92 5.80
C ALA A 64 10.32 5.71 7.06
N TYR A 65 11.55 6.21 7.12
CA TYR A 65 11.98 7.12 8.18
C TYR A 65 11.96 8.58 7.73
N LYS A 66 11.57 9.49 8.62
CA LYS A 66 11.74 10.94 8.45
C LYS A 66 12.01 11.60 9.78
N ASP A 67 13.06 12.41 9.84
CA ASP A 67 13.50 13.10 11.07
C ASP A 67 13.68 12.16 12.28
N GLY A 68 14.18 10.95 12.01
CA GLY A 68 14.42 9.92 13.02
C GLY A 68 13.17 9.18 13.51
N ARG A 69 12.03 9.34 12.84
CA ARG A 69 10.76 8.67 13.17
C ARG A 69 10.32 7.77 12.03
N GLU A 70 9.72 6.64 12.39
CA GLU A 70 9.21 5.63 11.48
C GLU A 70 7.76 5.95 11.10
N TYR A 71 7.45 5.83 9.81
CA TYR A 71 6.15 6.12 9.24
C TYR A 71 5.66 4.92 8.45
N ASP A 72 4.40 4.58 8.68
CA ASP A 72 3.57 3.77 7.80
C ASP A 72 2.83 4.71 6.84
N ILE A 73 3.09 4.55 5.55
CA ILE A 73 2.52 5.36 4.48
C ILE A 73 1.81 4.44 3.49
N VAL A 74 0.53 4.72 3.24
CA VAL A 74 -0.24 4.01 2.20
C VAL A 74 -0.42 4.90 1.00
N LEU A 75 -0.02 4.41 -0.18
CA LEU A 75 -0.20 5.07 -1.47
C LEU A 75 -1.29 4.35 -2.28
N SER A 76 -2.20 5.10 -2.89
CA SER A 76 -3.11 4.53 -3.90
C SER A 76 -2.31 3.95 -5.08
N TYR A 77 -2.72 2.82 -5.63
CA TYR A 77 -2.11 2.27 -6.85
C TYR A 77 -3.07 2.41 -8.06
N PRO A 78 -2.62 2.81 -9.27
CA PRO A 78 -1.26 3.22 -9.65
C PRO A 78 -0.99 4.74 -9.53
N ASP A 79 -1.96 5.52 -9.02
CA ASP A 79 -1.89 7.00 -8.97
C ASP A 79 -0.83 7.55 -8.00
N LEU A 80 -0.36 6.74 -7.05
CA LEU A 80 0.64 7.06 -6.01
C LEU A 80 0.26 8.25 -5.10
N LYS A 81 -1.02 8.51 -4.91
CA LYS A 81 -1.49 9.52 -3.93
C LYS A 81 -1.35 8.95 -2.52
N ILE A 82 -0.77 9.73 -1.60
CA ILE A 82 -0.76 9.39 -0.18
C ILE A 82 -2.21 9.41 0.32
N ILE A 83 -2.70 8.26 0.80
CA ILE A 83 -4.04 8.10 1.38
C ILE A 83 -4.00 7.84 2.89
N LYS A 84 -2.84 7.43 3.41
CA LYS A 84 -2.53 7.35 4.84
C LYS A 84 -1.07 7.72 5.06
N GLU A 85 -0.80 8.48 6.11
CA GLU A 85 0.54 8.77 6.61
C GLU A 85 0.45 8.81 8.13
N GLN A 86 1.05 7.84 8.80
CA GLN A 86 0.95 7.68 10.24
C GLN A 86 2.31 7.36 10.84
N LEU A 87 2.57 7.92 12.03
CA LEU A 87 3.69 7.46 12.87
C LEU A 87 3.42 6.02 13.30
N ASP A 88 4.36 5.12 13.02
CA ASP A 88 4.30 3.75 13.55
C ASP A 88 4.69 3.73 15.03
N ARG A 89 5.65 4.58 15.44
CA ARG A 89 6.19 4.67 16.81
C ARG A 89 6.40 6.09 17.33
#